data_AF-H6N6A9-F1
#
_entry.id   AF-H6N6A9-F1
#
_cell.length_a   1.000
_cell.length_b   1.000
_cell.length_c   1.000
_cell.angle_alpha   90.00
_cell.angle_beta   90.00
_cell.angle_gamma   90.00
#
_symmetry.space_group_name_H-M   'P 1'
#
loop_
_entity.id
_entity.type
_entity.pdbx_description
1 polymer ?
#
loop_
_entity_poly.entity_id
_entity_poly.type
_entity_poly.pdbx_seq_one_letter_code
_entity_poly.pdbx_strand_id
1 'polypeptide(L)'
;MTKLPFFGSIAAIGGVGGLAWESSKTLRQKDIISKTTKPLAMKRCEIYSIVSTPQNTVKKESENTFRPKVTNPSHWERMDKECRVKDKIYVANRGGNWVYDENDQKDAWKVID
;
A
#
# COMPACT_ATOMS: atom_id res chain seq x y z
N MET A 1 -3.67 -10.18 -61.54
CA MET A 1 -4.27 -9.17 -62.44
C MET A 1 -5.63 -9.70 -62.89
N THR A 2 -6.72 -8.97 -62.61
CA THR A 2 -7.79 -8.59 -63.56
C THR A 2 -9.04 -8.12 -62.78
N LYS A 3 -9.19 -6.80 -62.75
CA LYS A 3 -10.41 -5.97 -62.87
C LYS A 3 -11.52 -6.08 -61.82
N LEU A 4 -11.58 -5.03 -60.99
CA LEU A 4 -12.82 -4.43 -60.49
C LEU A 4 -13.69 -3.90 -61.63
N PRO A 5 -15.02 -3.87 -61.44
CA PRO A 5 -15.80 -2.66 -61.70
C PRO A 5 -16.50 -2.22 -60.39
N PHE A 6 -16.21 -1.02 -59.87
CA PHE A 6 -16.82 0.28 -60.19
C PHE A 6 -18.28 0.45 -59.69
N PHE A 7 -18.36 1.05 -58.49
CA PHE A 7 -19.32 2.04 -57.95
C PHE A 7 -20.83 1.93 -58.22
N GLY A 8 -21.58 1.78 -57.12
CA GLY A 8 -22.97 2.18 -56.99
C GLY A 8 -23.23 2.78 -55.60
N SER A 9 -23.20 4.10 -55.52
CA SER A 9 -23.87 4.99 -54.54
C SER A 9 -23.68 4.77 -53.04
N ILE A 10 -22.77 5.57 -52.46
CA ILE A 10 -22.86 6.03 -51.07
C ILE A 10 -23.99 7.07 -51.02
N ALA A 11 -25.07 6.78 -50.29
CA ALA A 11 -25.92 7.81 -49.72
C ALA A 11 -25.61 7.87 -48.22
N ALA A 12 -24.62 8.70 -47.88
CA ALA A 12 -24.42 9.19 -46.54
C ALA A 12 -25.55 10.18 -46.26
N ILE A 13 -26.52 9.78 -45.45
CA ILE A 13 -27.40 10.72 -44.76
C ILE A 13 -26.93 10.72 -43.32
N GLY A 14 -26.30 11.83 -42.95
CA GLY A 14 -25.68 12.04 -41.65
C GLY A 14 -26.68 11.91 -40.51
N GLY A 15 -26.32 11.08 -39.55
CA GLY A 15 -26.79 11.17 -38.17
C GLY A 15 -25.59 11.49 -37.31
N VAL A 16 -25.40 12.77 -37.00
CA VAL A 16 -24.49 13.23 -35.95
C VAL A 16 -25.13 12.92 -34.61
N GLY A 17 -24.43 12.15 -33.78
CA GLY A 17 -24.59 12.19 -32.33
C GLY A 17 -25.28 10.98 -31.72
N GLY A 18 -24.54 10.30 -30.84
CA GLY A 18 -25.12 9.54 -29.74
C GLY A 18 -24.87 8.04 -29.81
N LEU A 19 -23.72 7.61 -29.30
CA LEU A 19 -23.55 6.27 -28.77
C LEU A 19 -24.61 6.05 -27.67
N ALA A 20 -25.51 5.09 -27.88
CA ALA A 20 -26.19 4.42 -26.78
C ALA A 20 -26.20 2.92 -27.08
N TRP A 21 -25.19 2.23 -26.58
CA TRP A 21 -25.18 0.77 -26.47
C TRP A 21 -26.27 0.35 -25.48
N GLU A 22 -27.39 -0.13 -26.01
CA GLU A 22 -28.27 -1.05 -25.32
C GLU A 22 -27.78 -2.47 -25.56
N SER A 23 -27.25 -3.11 -24.52
CA SER A 23 -27.09 -4.57 -24.49
C SER A 23 -27.81 -5.09 -23.25
N SER A 24 -28.97 -5.68 -23.47
CA SER A 24 -29.78 -6.28 -22.43
C SER A 24 -29.21 -7.63 -22.01
N LYS A 25 -29.30 -7.88 -20.69
CA LYS A 25 -29.28 -9.19 -19.98
C LYS A 25 -27.90 -9.82 -19.76
N THR A 26 -27.51 -9.90 -18.49
CA THR A 26 -27.34 -11.21 -17.82
C THR A 26 -27.62 -11.07 -16.33
N LEU A 27 -28.62 -11.83 -15.91
CA LEU A 27 -28.99 -12.10 -14.54
C LEU A 27 -27.78 -12.70 -13.81
N ARG A 28 -27.17 -11.97 -12.86
CA ARG A 28 -26.44 -12.57 -11.73
C ARG A 28 -26.53 -11.67 -10.52
N GLN A 29 -27.59 -11.93 -9.76
CA GLN A 29 -27.65 -11.89 -8.31
C GLN A 29 -26.26 -11.86 -7.66
N LYS A 30 -25.88 -10.70 -7.14
CA LYS A 30 -25.01 -10.59 -5.98
C LYS A 30 -25.57 -9.47 -5.13
N ASP A 31 -26.24 -9.85 -4.07
CA ASP A 31 -26.41 -9.05 -2.87
C ASP A 31 -25.12 -8.29 -2.58
N ILE A 32 -25.07 -7.01 -2.93
CA ILE A 32 -24.09 -6.11 -2.36
C ILE A 32 -24.65 -5.78 -0.98
N ILE A 33 -24.43 -6.73 -0.07
CA ILE A 33 -24.44 -6.48 1.36
C ILE A 33 -23.47 -5.32 1.55
N SER A 34 -24.01 -4.13 1.76
CA SER A 34 -23.30 -2.98 2.29
C SER A 34 -22.75 -3.38 3.66
N LYS A 35 -21.61 -4.08 3.66
CA LYS A 35 -20.78 -4.24 4.84
C LYS A 35 -20.32 -2.84 5.19
N THR A 36 -21.03 -2.27 6.15
CA THR A 36 -20.56 -1.21 7.04
C THR A 36 -19.25 -1.70 7.63
N THR A 37 -18.19 -1.53 6.87
CA THR A 37 -16.83 -1.77 7.33
C THR A 37 -16.56 -0.55 8.16
N LYS A 38 -16.70 -0.69 9.49
CA LYS A 38 -16.06 0.19 10.47
C LYS A 38 -14.75 0.67 9.85
N PRO A 39 -14.41 1.97 9.85
CA PRO A 39 -13.12 2.39 9.33
C PRO A 39 -12.09 1.50 10.01
N LEU A 40 -11.43 0.64 9.24
CA LEU A 40 -10.38 -0.21 9.74
C LEU A 40 -9.43 0.77 10.40
N ALA A 41 -9.44 0.83 11.73
CA ALA A 41 -8.49 1.64 12.47
C ALA A 41 -7.14 1.15 11.96
N MET A 42 -6.51 1.95 11.07
CA MET A 42 -5.27 1.55 10.41
C MET A 42 -4.36 1.12 11.54
N LYS A 43 -4.03 -0.18 11.57
CA LYS A 43 -3.27 -0.78 12.65
C LYS A 43 -2.00 0.06 12.78
N ARG A 44 -1.91 0.79 13.90
CA ARG A 44 -0.73 1.58 14.20
C ARG A 44 0.38 0.57 14.45
N CYS A 45 1.38 0.60 13.60
CA CYS A 45 2.55 -0.24 13.68
C CYS A 45 3.30 0.02 15.00
N GLU A 46 3.73 -1.05 15.66
CA GLU A 46 4.51 -0.95 16.88
C GLU A 46 6.00 -0.77 16.54
N ILE A 47 6.59 0.33 17.00
CA ILE A 47 8.01 0.60 16.81
C ILE A 47 8.77 0.12 18.04
N TYR A 48 9.78 -0.72 17.83
CA TYR A 48 10.66 -1.22 18.88
C TYR A 48 12.09 -0.73 18.63
N SER A 49 12.63 0.04 19.56
CA SER A 49 14.02 0.47 19.52
C SER A 49 14.94 -0.60 20.10
N ILE A 50 15.98 -0.99 19.37
CA ILE A 50 16.98 -1.93 19.87
C ILE A 50 17.88 -1.20 20.87
N VAL A 51 17.84 -1.67 22.11
CA VAL A 51 18.64 -1.12 23.22
C VAL A 51 19.99 -1.84 23.29
N SER A 52 19.97 -3.16 23.15
CA SER A 52 21.19 -3.96 23.21
C SER A 52 21.06 -5.20 22.33
N THR A 53 21.82 -5.24 21.23
CA THR A 53 21.99 -6.44 20.40
C THR A 53 22.56 -7.63 21.18
N PRO A 54 23.64 -7.53 21.99
CA PRO A 54 24.20 -8.71 22.65
C PRO A 54 23.29 -9.32 23.73
N GLN A 55 22.34 -8.55 24.26
CA GLN A 55 21.36 -9.02 25.23
C GLN A 55 19.99 -9.31 24.58
N ASN A 56 19.89 -9.12 23.26
CA ASN A 56 18.65 -9.20 22.50
C ASN A 56 17.52 -8.38 23.15
N THR A 57 17.77 -7.15 23.60
CA THR A 57 16.74 -6.32 24.24
C THR A 57 16.26 -5.17 23.38
N VAL A 58 14.94 -4.95 23.40
CA VAL A 58 14.26 -3.86 22.70
C VAL A 58 13.33 -3.10 23.63
N LYS A 59 13.10 -1.83 23.38
CA LYS A 59 12.13 -1.00 24.09
C LYS A 59 11.02 -0.58 23.14
N LYS A 60 9.77 -0.63 23.62
CA LYS A 60 8.63 -0.18 22.82
C LYS A 60 8.62 1.36 22.81
N GLU A 61 8.58 1.94 21.62
CA GLU A 61 8.54 3.38 21.43
C GLU A 61 7.18 3.79 20.84
N SER A 62 6.65 4.92 21.27
CA SER A 62 5.49 5.52 20.61
C SER A 62 5.93 6.25 19.35
N GLU A 63 5.14 6.18 18.28
CA GLU A 63 5.44 6.88 17.02
C GLU A 63 5.66 8.38 17.23
N ASN A 64 4.82 9.02 18.04
CA ASN A 64 4.90 10.45 18.34
C ASN A 64 6.22 10.83 19.03
N THR A 65 6.73 9.98 19.93
CA THR A 65 8.02 10.22 20.61
C THR A 65 9.20 9.81 19.77
N PHE A 66 9.02 8.87 18.84
CA PHE A 66 10.09 8.31 18.03
C PHE A 66 10.37 9.10 16.75
N ARG A 67 9.31 9.57 16.07
CA ARG A 67 9.43 10.35 14.83
C ARG A 67 10.41 11.53 14.90
N PRO A 68 10.39 12.40 15.93
CA PRO A 68 11.36 13.50 16.01
C PRO A 68 12.81 13.03 16.23
N LYS A 69 13.03 11.78 16.68
CA LYS A 69 14.38 11.21 16.84
C LYS A 69 14.99 10.78 15.49
N VAL A 70 14.17 10.48 14.48
CA VAL A 70 14.63 10.07 13.15
C VAL A 70 14.90 11.32 12.32
N THR A 71 16.14 11.80 12.36
CA THR A 71 16.57 13.04 11.68
C THR A 71 16.64 12.89 10.16
N ASN A 72 16.85 11.67 9.66
CA ASN A 72 16.99 11.39 8.23
C ASN A 72 15.64 10.98 7.60
N PRO A 73 15.12 11.76 6.63
CA PRO A 73 13.82 11.49 6.02
C PRO A 73 13.77 10.16 5.25
N SER A 74 14.87 9.72 4.64
CA SER A 74 14.92 8.43 3.91
C SER A 74 14.81 7.23 4.85
N HIS A 75 15.35 7.33 6.06
CA HIS A 75 15.19 6.28 7.07
C HIS A 75 13.75 6.21 7.57
N TRP A 76 13.12 7.37 7.79
CA TRP A 76 11.71 7.43 8.18
C TRP A 76 10.79 6.86 7.08
N GLU A 77 11.01 7.22 5.82
CA GLU A 77 10.21 6.72 4.70
C GLU A 77 10.26 5.19 4.60
N ARG A 78 11.45 4.59 4.79
CA ARG A 78 11.59 3.14 4.83
C ARG A 78 10.83 2.52 6.01
N MET A 79 10.91 3.11 7.20
CA MET A 79 10.15 2.64 8.37
C MET A 79 8.64 2.74 8.14
N ASP A 80 8.14 3.86 7.61
CA ASP A 80 6.72 4.07 7.31
C ASP A 80 6.21 3.05 6.30
N LYS A 81 6.97 2.81 5.23
CA LYS A 81 6.64 1.80 4.22
C LYS A 81 6.51 0.41 4.82
N GLU A 82 7.46 0.01 5.66
CA GLU A 82 7.45 -1.30 6.32
C GLU A 82 6.34 -1.40 7.36
N CYS A 83 6.07 -0.32 8.11
CA CYS A 83 4.98 -0.25 9.09
C CYS A 83 3.58 -0.38 8.47
N ARG A 84 3.41 -0.05 7.20
CA ARG A 84 2.12 -0.27 6.51
C ARG A 84 1.86 -1.74 6.21
N VAL A 85 2.91 -2.56 6.17
CA VAL A 85 2.84 -3.98 5.81
C VAL A 85 2.99 -4.87 7.04
N LYS A 86 3.78 -4.43 8.03
CA LYS A 86 4.11 -5.19 9.23
C LYS A 86 3.41 -4.59 10.46
N ASP A 87 2.95 -5.47 11.36
CA ASP A 87 2.37 -5.05 12.64
C ASP A 87 3.38 -4.39 13.58
N LYS A 88 4.66 -4.77 13.45
CA LYS A 88 5.76 -4.24 14.26
C LYS A 88 7.05 -4.15 13.45
N ILE A 89 7.89 -3.20 13.81
CA ILE A 89 9.23 -3.04 13.24
C ILE A 89 10.26 -2.85 14.36
N TYR A 90 11.46 -3.36 14.12
CA TYR A 90 12.62 -3.10 14.98
C TYR A 90 13.56 -2.10 14.31
N VAL A 91 14.10 -1.18 15.09
CA VAL A 91 14.97 -0.12 14.60
C VAL A 91 16.18 0.03 15.50
N ALA A 92 17.36 0.16 14.92
CA ALA A 92 18.61 0.31 15.65
C ALA A 92 19.13 1.73 15.52
N ASN A 93 19.76 2.24 16.58
CA ASN A 93 20.51 3.48 16.52
C ASN A 93 21.96 3.17 16.13
N ARG A 94 22.32 3.45 14.87
CA ARG A 94 23.68 3.25 14.33
C ARG A 94 24.32 4.62 14.10
N GLY A 95 25.25 5.00 14.98
CA GLY A 95 25.99 6.25 14.85
C GLY A 95 25.11 7.51 14.97
N GLY A 96 24.09 7.49 15.83
CA GLY A 96 23.16 8.60 16.03
C GLY A 96 21.99 8.62 15.05
N ASN A 97 21.95 7.70 14.08
CA ASN A 97 20.86 7.58 13.12
C ASN A 97 20.02 6.35 13.41
N TRP A 98 18.71 6.54 13.49
CA TRP A 98 17.77 5.44 13.57
C TRP A 98 17.57 4.83 12.20
N VAL A 99 17.85 3.53 12.10
CA VAL A 99 17.81 2.80 10.85
C VAL A 99 16.98 1.54 11.00
N TYR A 100 16.22 1.25 9.95
CA TYR A 100 15.56 -0.04 9.77
C TYR A 100 16.49 -0.96 8.98
N ASP A 101 16.76 -2.14 9.53
CA ASP A 101 17.51 -3.20 8.87
C ASP A 101 16.71 -4.50 8.90
N GLU A 102 16.78 -5.27 7.82
CA GLU A 102 16.02 -6.52 7.66
C GLU A 102 16.58 -7.66 8.50
N ASN A 103 17.87 -7.64 8.84
CA ASN A 103 18.48 -8.65 9.70
C ASN A 103 17.95 -8.53 11.12
N ASP A 104 17.84 -7.29 11.62
CA ASP A 104 17.26 -6.99 12.93
C ASP A 104 15.81 -7.47 13.06
N GLN A 105 15.08 -7.72 11.96
CA GLN A 105 13.69 -8.19 12.02
C GLN A 105 13.55 -9.68 12.30
N LYS A 106 14.63 -10.45 12.11
CA LYS A 106 14.63 -11.91 12.22
C LYS A 106 14.99 -12.39 13.62
N ASP A 107 15.61 -11.53 14.41
CA ASP A 107 16.05 -11.86 15.76
C ASP A 107 14.90 -11.96 16.75
N ALA A 108 15.07 -12.84 17.73
CA ALA A 108 14.16 -12.96 18.87
C ALA A 108 14.53 -11.91 19.92
N TRP A 109 13.76 -10.83 19.97
CA TRP A 109 13.96 -9.72 20.90
C TRP A 109 13.13 -9.86 22.18
N LYS A 110 13.76 -9.57 23.31
CA LYS A 110 13.13 -9.41 24.62
C LYS A 110 12.73 -7.94 24.81
N VAL A 111 11.43 -7.71 24.96
CA VAL A 111 10.92 -6.37 25.28
C VAL A 111 11.25 -6.04 26.73
N ILE A 112 11.89 -4.89 26.95
CA ILE A 112 12.17 -4.29 28.25
C ILE A 112 11.41 -2.97 28.36
N ASP A 113 10.88 -2.68 29.56
CA ASP A 113 10.11 -1.48 29.86
C ASP A 113 11.04 -0.31 30.25
#